data_AF-Q7QAU2-F1
#
_entry.id   AF-Q7QAU2-F1
#
_cell.length_a   1.000
_cell.length_b   1.000
_cell.length_c   1.000
_cell.angle_alpha   90.00
_cell.angle_beta   90.00
_cell.angle_gamma   90.00
#
_symmetry.space_group_name_H-M   'P 1'
#
loop_
_entity.id
_entity.type
_entity.pdbx_description
1 polymer ?
#
loop_
_entity_poly.entity_id
_entity_poly.type
_entity_poly.pdbx_seq_one_letter_code
_entity_poly.pdbx_strand_id
1 'polypeptide(L)'
;MFSTQESLKRKTPAGGINRRAYLCLLVDEYYETSNLEAQQQVTANLANFAYDPINWTFLREAKAHELFYDIVQQSTGSVVDRLLLLHAIVGLANICLDPAIAEFIERSNGYDQLRALLEKYQTDCEIACNALTCYSFLLNDSSTDQLKKDKRLVRLLELRWMSATSARVQPTVGTVFRLTRTFRETDVKQFVALTGDSNPIHVSTTNDCERKEQLFVNGAFLNGVIAGIIGSNFPGFVVTTQNFRFPNRCQLDKEVQFSVTVEEMRKIVTVSYESKQNDRVVFEGIAKLFAVRK
;
A
#
# COMPACT_ATOMS: atom_id res chain seq x y z
N MET A 1 10.05 -2.31 24.31
CA MET A 1 9.51 -1.11 24.98
C MET A 1 8.12 -1.46 25.46
N PHE A 2 8.03 -2.27 26.53
CA PHE A 2 6.76 -2.79 27.07
C PHE A 2 6.52 -2.24 28.46
N SER A 3 5.26 -1.97 28.80
CA SER A 3 4.87 -1.40 30.09
C SER A 3 4.81 -2.49 31.15
N THR A 4 5.19 -2.13 32.37
CA THR A 4 4.94 -2.97 33.55
C THR A 4 3.68 -2.51 34.28
N GLN A 5 3.09 -3.40 35.06
CA GLN A 5 1.91 -3.08 35.87
C GLN A 5 2.18 -1.94 36.87
N GLU A 6 3.40 -1.86 37.40
CA GLU A 6 3.85 -0.78 38.28
C GLU A 6 3.91 0.57 37.54
N SER A 7 4.43 0.59 36.31
CA SER A 7 4.49 1.79 35.47
C SER A 7 3.10 2.31 35.12
N LEU A 8 2.16 1.41 34.82
CA LEU A 8 0.76 1.76 34.55
C LEU A 8 0.10 2.37 35.79
N LYS A 9 0.22 1.73 36.96
CA LYS A 9 -0.32 2.24 38.23
C LYS A 9 0.23 3.64 38.57
N ARG A 10 1.52 3.88 38.33
CA ARG A 10 2.14 5.19 38.56
C ARG A 10 1.61 6.28 37.61
N LYS A 11 1.28 5.92 36.37
CA LYS A 11 0.78 6.86 35.35
C LYS A 11 -0.72 7.12 35.45
N THR A 12 -1.48 6.27 36.13
CA THR A 12 -2.91 6.50 36.39
C THR A 12 -3.07 7.48 37.57
N PRO A 13 -3.64 8.68 37.36
CA PRO A 13 -3.88 9.64 38.43
C PRO A 13 -4.81 9.08 39.51
N ALA A 14 -4.70 9.58 40.74
CA ALA A 14 -5.68 9.27 41.78
C ALA A 14 -7.07 9.79 41.36
N GLY A 15 -8.04 8.88 41.20
CA GLY A 15 -9.38 9.19 40.66
C GLY A 15 -9.49 9.12 39.13
N GLY A 16 -8.43 8.73 38.41
CA GLY A 16 -8.47 8.51 36.97
C GLY A 16 -9.23 7.23 36.59
N ILE A 17 -9.74 7.19 35.36
CA ILE A 17 -10.40 6.01 34.78
C ILE A 17 -9.36 4.89 34.66
N ASN A 18 -9.70 3.68 35.13
CA ASN A 18 -8.78 2.55 35.02
C ASN A 18 -8.65 2.09 33.54
N ARG A 19 -7.54 1.40 33.22
CA ARG A 19 -7.22 1.01 31.84
C ARG A 19 -8.36 0.23 31.16
N ARG A 20 -8.98 -0.70 31.89
CA ARG A 20 -10.12 -1.49 31.40
C ARG A 20 -11.29 -0.59 30.98
N ALA A 21 -11.80 0.23 31.89
CA ALA A 21 -12.95 1.10 31.61
C ALA A 21 -12.64 2.11 30.50
N TYR A 22 -11.41 2.62 30.45
CA TYR A 22 -10.99 3.54 29.39
C TYR A 22 -11.04 2.89 27.99
N LEU A 23 -10.59 1.63 27.87
CA LEU A 23 -10.66 0.92 26.60
C LEU A 23 -12.10 0.58 26.19
N CYS A 24 -12.98 0.26 27.14
CA CYS A 24 -14.42 0.11 26.86
C CYS A 24 -15.01 1.42 26.33
N LEU A 25 -14.76 2.54 27.00
CA LEU A 25 -15.25 3.86 26.56
C LEU A 25 -14.79 4.22 25.15
N LEU A 26 -13.55 3.89 24.78
CA LEU A 26 -13.09 4.11 23.40
C LEU A 26 -13.89 3.27 22.39
N VAL A 27 -14.14 2.00 22.68
CA VAL A 27 -14.94 1.16 21.77
C VAL A 27 -16.38 1.67 21.68
N ASP A 28 -16.99 2.05 22.80
CA ASP A 28 -18.34 2.63 22.83
C ASP A 28 -18.39 3.94 22.03
N GLU A 29 -17.41 4.83 22.22
CA GLU A 29 -17.30 6.10 21.50
C GLU A 29 -17.26 5.90 19.98
N TYR A 30 -16.57 4.86 19.49
CA TYR A 30 -16.54 4.55 18.05
C TYR A 30 -17.94 4.31 17.48
N TYR A 31 -18.77 3.55 18.19
CA TYR A 31 -20.11 3.17 17.74
C TYR A 31 -21.15 4.27 17.98
N GLU A 32 -20.95 5.13 18.97
CA GLU A 32 -21.85 6.23 19.30
C GLU A 32 -21.61 7.48 18.42
N THR A 33 -20.37 7.71 18.01
CA THR A 33 -20.03 8.90 17.21
C THR A 33 -20.33 8.71 15.73
N SER A 34 -20.85 9.76 15.09
CA SER A 34 -20.97 9.87 13.63
C SER A 34 -19.83 10.68 12.99
N ASN A 35 -18.92 11.21 13.81
CA ASN A 35 -17.78 11.99 13.34
C ASN A 35 -16.63 11.06 12.93
N LEU A 36 -16.26 11.10 11.65
CA LEU A 36 -15.18 10.29 11.08
C LEU A 36 -13.81 10.54 11.74
N GLU A 37 -13.49 11.79 12.05
CA GLU A 37 -12.22 12.14 12.70
C GLU A 37 -12.14 11.55 14.12
N ALA A 38 -13.26 11.57 14.85
CA ALA A 38 -13.36 10.91 16.14
C ALA A 38 -13.18 9.39 16.02
N GLN A 39 -13.81 8.75 15.02
CA GLN A 39 -13.60 7.32 14.75
C GLN A 39 -12.14 6.99 14.40
N GLN A 40 -11.48 7.85 13.62
CA GLN A 40 -10.05 7.71 13.29
C GLN A 40 -9.18 7.83 14.54
N GLN A 41 -9.46 8.81 15.41
CA GLN A 41 -8.71 9.00 16.65
C GLN A 41 -8.89 7.81 17.61
N VAL A 42 -10.12 7.32 17.76
CA VAL A 42 -10.45 6.17 18.60
C VAL A 42 -9.75 4.91 18.09
N THR A 43 -9.86 4.59 16.80
CA THR A 43 -9.22 3.41 16.21
C THR A 43 -7.69 3.48 16.30
N ALA A 44 -7.09 4.65 16.09
CA ALA A 44 -5.66 4.87 16.27
C ALA A 44 -5.23 4.61 17.73
N ASN A 45 -6.00 5.11 18.70
CA ASN A 45 -5.72 4.90 20.12
C ASN A 45 -5.79 3.41 20.48
N LEU A 46 -6.84 2.70 20.04
CA LEU A 46 -6.97 1.27 20.28
C LEU A 46 -5.82 0.47 19.64
N ALA A 47 -5.43 0.81 18.40
CA ALA A 47 -4.32 0.15 17.71
C ALA A 47 -2.96 0.40 18.41
N ASN A 48 -2.77 1.58 18.99
CA ASN A 48 -1.59 1.89 19.82
C ASN A 48 -1.58 1.09 21.13
N PHE A 49 -2.73 0.92 21.79
CA PHE A 49 -2.82 0.07 22.99
C PHE A 49 -2.55 -1.40 22.69
N ALA A 50 -2.97 -1.86 21.52
CA ALA A 50 -2.77 -3.21 21.03
C ALA A 50 -1.29 -3.61 20.93
N TYR A 51 -0.38 -2.65 20.76
CA TYR A 51 1.07 -2.92 20.66
C TYR A 51 1.66 -3.56 21.93
N ASP A 52 1.10 -3.29 23.10
CA ASP A 52 1.62 -3.76 24.39
C ASP A 52 0.76 -4.92 24.94
N PRO A 53 1.30 -6.15 25.08
CA PRO A 53 0.54 -7.34 25.49
C PRO A 53 -0.20 -7.22 26.81
N ILE A 54 0.25 -6.34 27.71
CA ILE A 54 -0.43 -6.07 28.98
C ILE A 54 -1.87 -5.55 28.78
N ASN A 55 -2.19 -5.02 27.59
CA ASN A 55 -3.52 -4.51 27.27
C ASN A 55 -4.41 -5.54 26.57
N TRP A 56 -3.89 -6.67 26.08
CA TRP A 56 -4.65 -7.58 25.21
C TRP A 56 -5.91 -8.14 25.88
N THR A 57 -5.83 -8.53 27.16
CA THR A 57 -7.01 -9.00 27.91
C THR A 57 -8.07 -7.90 28.00
N PHE A 58 -7.68 -6.65 28.28
CA PHE A 58 -8.63 -5.54 28.36
C PHE A 58 -9.23 -5.19 27.00
N LEU A 59 -8.44 -5.23 25.93
CA LEU A 59 -8.91 -5.01 24.55
C LEU A 59 -9.88 -6.10 24.10
N ARG A 60 -9.63 -7.35 24.51
CA ARG A 60 -10.53 -8.48 24.25
C ARG A 60 -11.85 -8.32 25.00
N GLU A 61 -11.80 -8.01 26.29
CA GLU A 61 -12.99 -7.72 27.11
C GLU A 61 -13.80 -6.53 26.57
N ALA A 62 -13.12 -5.49 26.07
CA ALA A 62 -13.74 -4.33 25.44
C ALA A 62 -14.20 -4.59 23.99
N LYS A 63 -13.98 -5.78 23.43
CA LYS A 63 -14.32 -6.14 22.04
C LYS A 63 -13.63 -5.30 20.95
N ALA A 64 -12.47 -4.72 21.24
CA ALA A 64 -11.71 -3.96 20.25
C ALA A 64 -11.27 -4.83 19.05
N HIS A 65 -11.02 -6.12 19.27
CA HIS A 65 -10.71 -7.09 18.21
C HIS A 65 -11.90 -7.35 17.26
N GLU A 66 -13.14 -7.39 17.78
CA GLU A 66 -14.37 -7.47 16.96
C GLU A 66 -14.50 -6.19 16.13
N LEU A 67 -14.32 -5.01 16.76
CA LEU A 67 -14.35 -3.72 16.07
C LEU A 67 -13.34 -3.65 14.90
N PHE A 68 -12.08 -4.03 15.13
CA PHE A 68 -11.09 -4.03 14.06
C PHE A 68 -11.44 -5.02 12.95
N TYR A 69 -11.95 -6.20 13.31
CA TYR A 69 -12.40 -7.20 12.35
C TYR A 69 -13.54 -6.68 11.48
N ASP A 70 -14.54 -6.03 12.08
CA ASP A 70 -15.69 -5.45 11.38
C ASP A 70 -15.25 -4.42 10.34
N ILE A 71 -14.31 -3.54 10.68
CA ILE A 71 -13.75 -2.54 9.75
C ILE A 71 -13.06 -3.24 8.57
N VAL A 72 -12.24 -4.27 8.86
CA VAL A 72 -11.57 -5.05 7.82
C VAL A 72 -12.60 -5.75 6.92
N GLN A 73 -13.61 -6.41 7.49
CA GLN A 73 -14.65 -7.10 6.75
C GLN A 73 -15.47 -6.14 5.89
N GLN A 74 -15.85 -4.97 6.41
CA GLN A 74 -16.57 -3.95 5.63
C GLN A 74 -15.73 -3.46 4.45
N SER A 75 -14.42 -3.31 4.64
CA SER A 75 -13.53 -2.83 3.60
C SER A 75 -13.36 -3.80 2.42
N THR A 76 -13.67 -5.09 2.58
CA THR A 76 -13.61 -6.03 1.45
C THR A 76 -14.84 -5.91 0.56
N GLY A 77 -16.02 -5.61 1.13
CA GLY A 77 -17.29 -5.45 0.41
C GLY A 77 -17.68 -4.02 0.02
N SER A 78 -17.09 -3.00 0.63
CA SER A 78 -17.45 -1.59 0.44
C SER A 78 -16.24 -0.65 0.51
N VAL A 79 -16.46 0.63 0.23
CA VAL A 79 -15.42 1.66 0.43
C VAL A 79 -15.45 2.08 1.89
N VAL A 80 -14.33 1.88 2.58
CA VAL A 80 -14.08 2.34 3.95
C VAL A 80 -12.96 3.37 3.90
N ASP A 81 -13.01 4.35 4.80
CA ASP A 81 -11.93 5.31 4.95
C ASP A 81 -10.57 4.62 5.18
N ARG A 82 -9.53 5.10 4.50
CA ARG A 82 -8.22 4.46 4.49
C ARG A 82 -7.61 4.40 5.90
N LEU A 83 -7.74 5.46 6.69
CA LEU A 83 -7.11 5.51 8.02
C LEU A 83 -7.81 4.56 8.98
N LEU A 84 -9.13 4.45 8.93
CA LEU A 84 -9.88 3.46 9.71
C LEU A 84 -9.39 2.03 9.40
N LEU A 85 -9.29 1.68 8.11
CA LEU A 85 -8.81 0.37 7.70
C LEU A 85 -7.36 0.13 8.15
N LEU A 86 -6.48 1.13 7.99
CA LEU A 86 -5.09 1.02 8.39
C LEU A 86 -4.96 0.79 9.90
N HIS A 87 -5.65 1.57 10.72
CA HIS A 87 -5.64 1.38 12.18
C HIS A 87 -6.18 0.01 12.57
N ALA A 88 -7.26 -0.45 11.92
CA ALA A 88 -7.85 -1.75 12.17
C ALA A 88 -6.90 -2.91 11.86
N ILE A 89 -6.25 -2.91 10.69
CA ILE A 89 -5.33 -4.00 10.33
C ILE A 89 -4.04 -3.97 11.16
N VAL A 90 -3.55 -2.78 11.55
CA VAL A 90 -2.45 -2.63 12.52
C VAL A 90 -2.86 -3.17 13.89
N GLY A 91 -4.06 -2.83 14.36
CA GLY A 91 -4.63 -3.30 15.61
C GLY A 91 -4.73 -4.83 15.65
N LEU A 92 -5.28 -5.45 14.59
CA LEU A 92 -5.33 -6.91 14.46
C LEU A 92 -3.95 -7.54 14.42
N ALA A 93 -3.01 -7.00 13.64
CA ALA A 93 -1.64 -7.53 13.55
C ALA A 93 -0.92 -7.52 14.91
N ASN A 94 -1.20 -6.50 15.73
CA ASN A 94 -0.62 -6.37 17.06
C ASN A 94 -1.20 -7.37 18.07
N ILE A 95 -2.48 -7.76 17.97
CA ILE A 95 -3.17 -8.59 18.98
C ILE A 95 -3.46 -10.03 18.54
N CYS A 96 -3.26 -10.39 17.27
CA CYS A 96 -3.61 -11.72 16.76
C CYS A 96 -2.72 -12.86 17.29
N LEU A 97 -1.68 -12.55 18.07
CA LEU A 97 -0.90 -13.53 18.83
C LEU A 97 -1.61 -13.98 20.14
N ASP A 98 -2.65 -13.27 20.59
CA ASP A 98 -3.52 -13.74 21.68
C ASP A 98 -4.33 -14.96 21.18
N PRO A 99 -4.25 -16.13 21.85
CA PRO A 99 -4.88 -17.36 21.35
C PRO A 99 -6.40 -17.26 21.16
N ALA A 100 -7.10 -16.52 22.03
CA ALA A 100 -8.56 -16.39 21.92
C ALA A 100 -8.95 -15.48 20.75
N ILE A 101 -8.14 -14.46 20.47
CA ILE A 101 -8.34 -13.59 19.31
C ILE A 101 -7.98 -14.31 18.01
N ALA A 102 -6.89 -15.09 18.00
CA ALA A 102 -6.51 -15.91 16.85
C ALA A 102 -7.64 -16.88 16.46
N GLU A 103 -8.20 -17.58 17.45
CA GLU A 103 -9.34 -18.47 17.26
C GLU A 103 -10.60 -17.72 16.75
N PHE A 104 -10.87 -16.52 17.26
CA PHE A 104 -11.96 -15.68 16.76
C PHE A 104 -11.77 -15.32 15.28
N ILE A 105 -10.57 -14.89 14.88
CA ILE A 105 -10.26 -14.52 13.49
C ILE A 105 -10.44 -15.73 12.57
N GLU A 106 -9.95 -16.90 12.97
CA GLU A 106 -10.09 -18.14 12.20
C GLU A 106 -11.56 -18.52 12.02
N ARG A 107 -12.34 -18.56 13.10
CA ARG A 107 -13.76 -18.91 13.07
C ARG A 107 -14.61 -17.90 12.29
N SER A 108 -14.18 -16.64 12.22
CA SER A 108 -14.91 -15.57 11.54
C SER A 108 -14.63 -15.49 10.04
N ASN A 109 -13.84 -16.42 9.48
CA ASN A 109 -13.36 -16.41 8.09
C ASN A 109 -12.30 -15.31 7.81
N GLY A 110 -11.44 -15.04 8.79
CA GLY A 110 -10.45 -13.98 8.71
C GLY A 110 -9.38 -14.18 7.64
N TYR A 111 -9.00 -15.42 7.32
CA TYR A 111 -8.06 -15.69 6.23
C TYR A 111 -8.60 -15.17 4.88
N ASP A 112 -9.87 -15.40 4.58
CA ASP A 112 -10.47 -14.89 3.35
C ASP A 112 -10.51 -13.35 3.33
N GLN A 113 -10.77 -12.71 4.47
CA GLN A 113 -10.75 -11.25 4.57
C GLN A 113 -9.34 -10.69 4.34
N LEU A 114 -8.32 -11.30 4.95
CA LEU A 114 -6.92 -10.90 4.75
C LEU A 114 -6.49 -11.09 3.29
N ARG A 115 -6.93 -12.17 2.63
CA ARG A 115 -6.68 -12.37 1.19
C ARG A 115 -7.34 -11.25 0.37
N ALA A 116 -8.61 -10.97 0.63
CA ALA A 116 -9.35 -9.94 -0.09
C ALA A 116 -8.72 -8.55 0.11
N LEU A 117 -8.17 -8.25 1.29
CA LEU A 117 -7.37 -7.05 1.51
C LEU A 117 -6.13 -7.01 0.62
N LEU A 118 -5.36 -8.10 0.56
CA LEU A 118 -4.18 -8.19 -0.31
C LEU A 118 -4.54 -8.04 -1.79
N GLU A 119 -5.70 -8.53 -2.22
CA GLU A 119 -6.21 -8.40 -3.59
C GLU A 119 -6.66 -6.96 -3.90
N LYS A 120 -7.34 -6.29 -2.96
CA LYS A 120 -7.93 -4.96 -3.17
C LYS A 120 -6.91 -3.82 -2.99
N TYR A 121 -6.04 -3.92 -2.00
CA TYR A 121 -5.11 -2.87 -1.59
C TYR A 121 -3.65 -3.19 -1.98
N GLN A 122 -3.45 -3.75 -3.17
CA GLN A 122 -2.15 -4.26 -3.62
C GLN A 122 -1.01 -3.23 -3.57
N THR A 123 -1.32 -1.97 -3.89
CA THR A 123 -0.35 -0.86 -3.96
C THR A 123 -0.20 -0.11 -2.62
N ASP A 124 -1.01 -0.43 -1.61
CA ASP A 124 -0.90 0.18 -0.28
C ASP A 124 0.03 -0.67 0.58
N CYS A 125 1.30 -0.28 0.64
CA CYS A 125 2.32 -1.06 1.32
C CYS A 125 2.01 -1.25 2.82
N GLU A 126 1.43 -0.27 3.50
CA GLU A 126 1.16 -0.35 4.93
C GLU A 126 0.06 -1.38 5.22
N ILE A 127 -1.05 -1.31 4.49
CA ILE A 127 -2.15 -2.28 4.63
C ILE A 127 -1.67 -3.68 4.24
N ALA A 128 -0.95 -3.81 3.12
CA ALA A 128 -0.45 -5.10 2.65
C ALA A 128 0.55 -5.73 3.64
N CYS A 129 1.48 -4.95 4.20
CA CYS A 129 2.44 -5.45 5.19
C CYS A 129 1.76 -5.92 6.47
N ASN A 130 0.79 -5.17 7.00
CA ASN A 130 0.06 -5.59 8.20
C ASN A 130 -0.82 -6.82 7.93
N ALA A 131 -1.47 -6.93 6.76
CA ALA A 131 -2.21 -8.12 6.38
C ALA A 131 -1.31 -9.37 6.27
N LEU A 132 -0.12 -9.25 5.67
CA LEU A 132 0.88 -10.33 5.62
C LEU A 132 1.41 -10.69 7.01
N THR A 133 1.55 -9.70 7.90
CA THR A 133 1.96 -9.92 9.30
C THR A 133 0.90 -10.71 10.05
N CYS A 134 -0.38 -10.35 9.92
CA CYS A 134 -1.49 -11.14 10.45
C CYS A 134 -1.44 -12.58 9.96
N TYR A 135 -1.27 -12.79 8.65
CA TYR A 135 -1.08 -14.14 8.10
C TYR A 135 0.05 -14.87 8.82
N SER A 136 1.24 -14.26 8.87
CA SER A 136 2.42 -14.88 9.49
C SER A 136 2.22 -15.25 10.96
N PHE A 137 1.47 -14.47 11.72
CA PHE A 137 1.21 -14.73 13.14
C PHE A 137 0.10 -15.76 13.38
N LEU A 138 -0.86 -15.87 12.46
CA LEU A 138 -1.93 -16.86 12.51
C LEU A 138 -1.52 -18.23 11.92
N LEU A 139 -0.36 -18.31 11.26
CA LEU A 139 0.18 -19.57 10.75
C LEU A 139 0.47 -20.56 11.88
N ASN A 140 -0.11 -21.74 11.76
CA ASN A 140 0.22 -22.94 12.52
C ASN A 140 0.21 -24.16 11.58
N ASP A 141 0.60 -25.34 12.07
CA ASP A 141 0.69 -26.54 11.23
C ASP A 141 -0.64 -26.87 10.52
N SER A 142 -1.77 -26.66 11.18
CA SER A 142 -3.10 -26.90 10.61
C SER A 142 -3.50 -25.84 9.57
N SER A 143 -3.32 -24.55 9.88
CA SER A 143 -3.69 -23.47 8.96
C SER A 143 -2.75 -23.39 7.74
N THR A 144 -1.50 -23.83 7.88
CA THR A 144 -0.52 -23.85 6.78
C THR A 144 -0.99 -24.69 5.60
N ASP A 145 -1.53 -25.89 5.85
CA ASP A 145 -1.99 -26.77 4.77
C ASP A 145 -3.26 -26.25 4.09
N GLN A 146 -4.13 -25.56 4.84
CA GLN A 146 -5.30 -24.89 4.28
C GLN A 146 -4.88 -23.73 3.38
N LEU A 147 -3.95 -22.89 3.83
CA LEU A 147 -3.48 -21.73 3.08
C LEU A 147 -2.67 -22.11 1.83
N LYS A 148 -1.89 -23.20 1.88
CA LYS A 148 -1.21 -23.74 0.69
C LYS A 148 -2.18 -24.18 -0.42
N LYS A 149 -3.40 -24.58 -0.06
CA LYS A 149 -4.45 -24.97 -1.03
C LYS A 149 -5.13 -23.75 -1.66
N ASP A 150 -5.02 -22.58 -1.04
CA ASP A 150 -5.54 -21.34 -1.58
C ASP A 150 -4.67 -20.84 -2.72
N LYS A 151 -5.03 -21.28 -3.94
CA LYS A 151 -4.33 -20.90 -5.18
C LYS A 151 -4.29 -19.39 -5.41
N ARG A 152 -5.27 -18.63 -4.91
CA ARG A 152 -5.30 -17.17 -5.09
C ARG A 152 -4.26 -16.52 -4.20
N LEU A 153 -4.24 -16.90 -2.92
CA LEU A 153 -3.22 -16.42 -1.98
C LEU A 153 -1.81 -16.81 -2.45
N VAL A 154 -1.59 -18.07 -2.81
CA VAL A 154 -0.29 -18.55 -3.32
C VAL A 154 0.12 -17.74 -4.55
N ARG A 155 -0.77 -17.53 -5.52
CA ARG A 155 -0.47 -16.70 -6.71
C ARG A 155 -0.12 -15.26 -6.35
N LEU A 156 -0.82 -14.64 -5.39
CA LEU A 156 -0.51 -13.27 -4.94
C LEU A 156 0.89 -13.18 -4.32
N LEU A 157 1.24 -14.15 -3.48
CA LEU A 157 2.55 -14.23 -2.84
C LEU A 157 3.65 -14.54 -3.87
N GLU A 158 3.40 -15.47 -4.80
CA GLU A 158 4.32 -15.80 -5.89
C GLU A 158 4.57 -14.63 -6.83
N LEU A 159 3.53 -13.89 -7.26
CA LEU A 159 3.72 -12.71 -8.12
C LEU A 159 4.64 -11.66 -7.46
N ARG A 160 4.55 -11.52 -6.13
CA ARG A 160 5.42 -10.62 -5.35
C ARG A 160 6.83 -11.18 -5.19
N TRP A 161 6.96 -12.47 -4.88
CA TRP A 161 8.25 -13.15 -4.72
C TRP A 161 9.01 -13.26 -6.05
N MET A 162 8.34 -13.58 -7.15
CA MET A 162 8.90 -13.63 -8.51
C MET A 162 9.33 -12.24 -9.00
N SER A 163 8.65 -11.18 -8.58
CA SER A 163 9.10 -9.80 -8.84
C SER A 163 10.42 -9.47 -8.12
N ALA A 164 10.69 -10.13 -6.98
CA ALA A 164 11.89 -9.93 -6.17
C ALA A 164 13.04 -10.92 -6.47
N THR A 165 12.76 -12.14 -6.96
CA THR A 165 13.77 -13.22 -7.07
C THR A 165 13.69 -14.07 -8.35
N SER A 166 12.75 -13.85 -9.27
CA SER A 166 12.80 -14.61 -10.52
C SER A 166 14.06 -14.27 -11.29
N ALA A 167 14.85 -15.29 -11.62
CA ALA A 167 15.83 -15.23 -12.69
C ALA A 167 15.09 -14.83 -13.96
N ARG A 168 14.96 -13.51 -14.18
CA ARG A 168 14.29 -12.96 -15.36
C ARG A 168 14.98 -13.54 -16.57
N VAL A 169 14.20 -14.20 -17.43
CA VAL A 169 14.63 -14.52 -18.79
C VAL A 169 15.28 -13.27 -19.34
N GLN A 170 16.54 -13.37 -19.76
CA GLN A 170 17.25 -12.20 -20.27
C GLN A 170 16.46 -11.64 -21.44
N PRO A 171 16.12 -10.34 -21.41
CA PRO A 171 15.41 -9.71 -22.51
C PRO A 171 16.17 -9.94 -23.82
N THR A 172 15.48 -10.35 -24.87
CA THR A 172 16.04 -10.38 -26.21
C THR A 172 15.66 -9.10 -26.96
N VAL A 173 16.39 -8.79 -28.02
CA VAL A 173 16.00 -7.73 -28.97
C VAL A 173 14.55 -7.98 -29.44
N GLY A 174 13.75 -6.92 -29.48
CA GLY A 174 12.32 -6.95 -29.80
C GLY A 174 11.39 -7.19 -28.60
N THR A 175 11.92 -7.48 -27.41
CA THR A 175 11.08 -7.60 -26.20
C THR A 175 10.41 -6.26 -25.90
N VAL A 176 9.10 -6.27 -25.63
CA VAL A 176 8.34 -5.08 -25.25
C VAL A 176 7.76 -5.24 -23.85
N PHE A 177 8.16 -4.36 -22.94
CA PHE A 177 7.60 -4.26 -21.60
C PHE A 177 6.48 -3.21 -21.58
N ARG A 178 5.34 -3.55 -20.97
CA ARG A 178 4.17 -2.67 -20.92
C ARG A 178 3.70 -2.44 -19.49
N LEU A 179 3.23 -1.23 -19.21
CA LEU A 179 2.61 -0.85 -17.95
C LEU A 179 1.51 0.15 -18.23
N THR A 180 0.41 0.06 -17.50
CA THR A 180 -0.68 1.03 -17.58
C THR A 180 -0.84 1.73 -16.23
N ARG A 181 -0.99 3.06 -16.25
CA ARG A 181 -1.18 3.84 -15.03
C ARG A 181 -2.12 5.02 -15.25
N THR A 182 -2.94 5.29 -14.24
CA THR A 182 -3.75 6.51 -14.14
C THR A 182 -3.18 7.38 -13.02
N PHE A 183 -2.84 8.63 -13.33
CA PHE A 183 -2.29 9.57 -12.36
C PHE A 183 -3.40 10.38 -11.68
N ARG A 184 -3.50 10.27 -10.36
CA ARG A 184 -4.45 11.02 -9.54
C ARG A 184 -3.82 12.31 -9.00
N GLU A 185 -4.66 13.22 -8.53
CA GLU A 185 -4.23 14.47 -7.87
C GLU A 185 -3.30 14.18 -6.68
N THR A 186 -3.56 13.11 -5.93
CA THR A 186 -2.73 12.66 -4.81
C THR A 186 -1.34 12.20 -5.25
N ASP A 187 -1.23 11.45 -6.36
CA ASP A 187 0.07 11.04 -6.92
C ASP A 187 0.91 12.26 -7.29
N VAL A 188 0.29 13.24 -7.98
CA VAL A 188 0.97 14.47 -8.41
C VAL A 188 1.41 15.28 -7.20
N LYS A 189 0.55 15.46 -6.18
CA LYS A 189 0.92 16.14 -4.93
C LYS A 189 2.12 15.50 -4.25
N GLN A 190 2.16 14.17 -4.17
CA GLN A 190 3.31 13.44 -3.61
C GLN A 190 4.57 13.65 -4.45
N PHE A 191 4.47 13.62 -5.78
CA PHE A 191 5.60 13.86 -6.66
C PHE A 191 6.14 15.29 -6.54
N VAL A 192 5.25 16.29 -6.44
CA VAL A 192 5.61 17.69 -6.19
C VAL A 192 6.31 17.83 -4.84
N ALA A 193 5.78 17.21 -3.78
CA ALA A 193 6.40 17.23 -2.46
C ALA A 193 7.81 16.59 -2.47
N LEU A 194 8.01 15.54 -3.27
CA LEU A 194 9.30 14.84 -3.40
C LEU A 194 10.32 15.65 -4.22
N THR A 195 9.89 16.28 -5.30
CA THR A 195 10.80 16.90 -6.29
C THR A 195 10.96 18.41 -6.13
N GLY A 196 10.01 19.07 -5.46
CA GLY A 196 9.92 20.51 -5.38
C GLY A 196 9.37 21.19 -6.64
N ASP A 197 8.95 20.45 -7.67
CA ASP A 197 8.37 21.01 -8.90
C ASP A 197 6.93 21.49 -8.66
N SER A 198 6.78 22.65 -8.01
CA SER A 198 5.50 23.26 -7.67
C SER A 198 4.92 24.13 -8.79
N ASN A 199 5.19 23.80 -10.06
CA ASN A 199 4.63 24.54 -11.17
C ASN A 199 3.07 24.50 -11.10
N PRO A 200 2.37 25.65 -11.16
CA PRO A 200 0.91 25.71 -11.04
C PRO A 200 0.13 24.87 -12.05
N ILE A 201 0.74 24.44 -13.15
CA ILE A 201 0.11 23.53 -14.11
C ILE A 201 -0.08 22.10 -13.56
N HIS A 202 0.53 21.77 -12.42
CA HIS A 202 0.44 20.47 -11.76
C HIS A 202 -0.46 20.49 -10.51
N VAL A 203 -0.72 21.67 -9.93
CA VAL A 203 -1.40 21.82 -8.64
C VAL A 203 -2.56 22.79 -8.75
N SER A 204 -3.77 22.38 -8.35
CA SER A 204 -4.91 23.30 -8.24
C SER A 204 -4.72 24.22 -7.02
N THR A 205 -4.60 25.52 -7.25
CA THR A 205 -4.56 26.54 -6.17
C THR A 205 -5.95 27.04 -5.76
N THR A 206 -7.01 26.69 -6.49
CA THR A 206 -8.39 27.10 -6.18
C THR A 206 -9.32 25.88 -6.21
N ASN A 207 -10.41 25.95 -5.42
CA ASN A 207 -11.47 24.93 -5.36
C ASN A 207 -12.36 24.91 -6.63
N ASP A 208 -11.96 25.59 -7.69
CA ASP A 208 -12.75 25.71 -8.92
C ASP A 208 -12.63 24.43 -9.75
N CYS A 209 -13.75 23.73 -9.94
CA CYS A 209 -13.81 22.53 -10.79
C CYS A 209 -13.28 22.77 -12.21
N GLU A 210 -13.43 23.98 -12.76
CA GLU A 210 -12.97 24.34 -14.11
C GLU A 210 -11.44 24.32 -14.26
N ARG A 211 -10.66 24.58 -13.20
CA ARG A 211 -9.19 24.49 -13.27
C ARG A 211 -8.68 23.06 -13.18
N LYS A 212 -9.45 22.12 -12.62
CA LYS A 212 -9.01 20.71 -12.50
C LYS A 212 -8.82 20.05 -13.86
N GLU A 213 -9.61 20.44 -14.87
CA GLU A 213 -9.46 19.92 -16.25
C GLU A 213 -8.21 20.44 -16.97
N GLN A 214 -7.51 21.41 -16.39
CA GLN A 214 -6.27 22.01 -16.93
C GLN A 214 -5.00 21.54 -16.22
N LEU A 215 -5.10 20.63 -15.25
CA LEU A 215 -3.92 20.06 -14.62
C LEU A 215 -3.29 18.99 -15.51
N PHE A 216 -1.96 19.04 -15.58
CA PHE A 216 -1.17 18.07 -16.33
C PHE A 216 -0.23 17.32 -15.40
N VAL A 217 0.10 16.09 -15.76
CA VAL A 217 1.11 15.28 -15.04
C VAL A 217 2.50 15.87 -15.32
N ASN A 218 3.37 15.95 -14.31
CA ASN A 218 4.77 16.36 -14.52
C ASN A 218 5.43 15.43 -15.55
N GLY A 219 6.08 16.01 -16.57
CA GLY A 219 6.79 15.21 -17.57
C GLY A 219 7.87 14.31 -16.95
N ALA A 220 8.56 14.82 -15.93
CA ALA A 220 9.52 14.04 -15.14
C ALA A 220 8.89 12.84 -14.43
N PHE A 221 7.60 12.91 -14.06
CA PHE A 221 6.90 11.79 -13.44
C PHE A 221 6.66 10.65 -14.45
N LEU A 222 6.33 10.98 -15.71
CA LEU A 222 6.29 9.99 -16.80
C LEU A 222 7.64 9.30 -16.98
N ASN A 223 8.75 10.07 -16.92
CA ASN A 223 10.09 9.48 -16.97
C ASN A 223 10.39 8.60 -15.76
N GLY A 224 9.90 8.95 -14.57
CA GLY A 224 9.99 8.13 -13.37
C GLY A 224 9.33 6.75 -13.54
N VAL A 225 8.19 6.69 -14.25
CA VAL A 225 7.54 5.42 -14.60
C VAL A 225 8.39 4.60 -15.58
N ILE A 226 8.92 5.22 -16.64
CA ILE A 226 9.83 4.55 -17.58
C ILE A 226 11.08 4.02 -16.86
N ALA A 227 11.68 4.81 -15.97
CA ALA A 227 12.81 4.38 -15.15
C ALA A 227 12.45 3.17 -14.28
N GLY A 228 11.24 3.14 -13.70
CA GLY A 228 10.71 1.99 -12.97
C GLY A 228 10.59 0.73 -13.83
N ILE A 229 10.08 0.84 -15.06
CA ILE A 229 10.00 -0.28 -16.01
C ILE A 229 11.40 -0.78 -16.38
N ILE A 230 12.34 0.13 -16.69
CA ILE A 230 13.72 -0.23 -17.02
C ILE A 230 14.40 -0.92 -15.83
N GLY A 231 14.40 -0.32 -14.65
CA GLY A 231 15.05 -0.88 -13.46
C GLY A 231 14.44 -2.22 -13.04
N SER A 232 13.13 -2.38 -13.24
CA SER A 232 12.39 -3.62 -13.00
C SER A 232 12.47 -4.62 -14.15
N ASN A 233 13.28 -4.41 -15.19
CA ASN A 233 13.49 -5.44 -16.23
C ASN A 233 14.97 -5.63 -16.58
N PHE A 234 15.83 -4.68 -16.18
CA PHE A 234 17.29 -4.72 -16.33
C PHE A 234 17.98 -4.55 -14.97
N PRO A 235 17.80 -5.50 -14.02
CA PRO A 235 18.42 -5.40 -12.70
C PRO A 235 19.95 -5.43 -12.83
N GLY A 236 20.63 -4.54 -12.09
CA GLY A 236 22.09 -4.39 -12.17
C GLY A 236 22.57 -3.56 -13.36
N PHE A 237 21.68 -2.99 -14.16
CA PHE A 237 22.02 -2.00 -15.18
C PHE A 237 21.76 -0.58 -14.67
N VAL A 238 22.60 0.35 -15.09
CA VAL A 238 22.43 1.79 -14.89
C VAL A 238 22.05 2.45 -16.20
N VAL A 239 21.12 3.40 -16.14
CA VAL A 239 20.83 4.29 -17.28
C VAL A 239 21.98 5.29 -17.39
N THR A 240 22.72 5.28 -18.49
CA THR A 240 23.86 6.19 -18.71
C THR A 240 23.48 7.40 -19.55
N THR A 241 22.44 7.27 -20.38
CA THR A 241 21.98 8.34 -21.26
C THR A 241 20.49 8.16 -21.53
N GLN A 242 19.75 9.26 -21.56
CA GLN A 242 18.36 9.33 -21.98
C GLN A 242 18.18 10.54 -22.89
N ASN A 243 17.57 10.33 -24.05
CA ASN A 243 17.13 11.40 -24.95
C ASN A 243 15.63 11.24 -25.16
N PHE A 244 14.86 12.29 -24.87
CA PHE A 244 13.39 12.21 -24.91
C PHE A 244 12.75 13.55 -25.22
N ARG A 245 11.46 13.49 -25.53
CA ARG A 245 10.59 14.66 -25.70
C ARG A 245 9.18 14.37 -25.17
N PHE A 246 8.40 15.44 -24.99
CA PHE A 246 7.00 15.40 -24.56
C PHE A 246 6.12 15.95 -25.70
N PRO A 247 5.67 15.13 -26.66
CA PRO A 247 4.95 15.63 -27.84
C PRO A 247 3.58 16.21 -27.50
N ASN A 248 2.93 15.69 -26.45
CA ASN A 248 1.61 16.13 -26.00
C ASN A 248 1.56 16.20 -24.48
N ARG A 249 0.62 16.98 -23.95
CA ARG A 249 0.37 17.05 -22.51
C ARG A 249 -0.34 15.79 -22.01
N CYS A 250 -0.02 15.36 -20.80
CA CYS A 250 -0.66 14.22 -20.15
C CYS A 250 -1.64 14.73 -19.10
N GLN A 251 -2.92 14.37 -19.21
CA GLN A 251 -3.97 14.78 -18.27
C GLN A 251 -4.05 13.83 -17.08
N LEU A 252 -4.49 14.34 -15.93
CA LEU A 252 -4.85 13.54 -14.76
C LEU A 252 -6.10 12.70 -15.03
N ASP A 253 -6.30 11.68 -14.19
CA ASP A 253 -7.49 10.83 -14.14
C ASP A 253 -7.83 10.08 -15.44
N LYS A 254 -6.90 10.09 -16.41
CA LYS A 254 -6.97 9.34 -17.65
C LYS A 254 -5.84 8.31 -17.70
N GLU A 255 -6.15 7.18 -18.32
CA GLU A 255 -5.21 6.07 -18.45
C GLU A 255 -4.04 6.43 -19.38
N VAL A 256 -2.83 6.05 -18.98
CA VAL A 256 -1.60 6.18 -19.77
C VAL A 256 -0.96 4.81 -19.95
N GLN A 257 -0.70 4.45 -21.20
CA GLN A 257 -0.06 3.19 -21.59
C GLN A 257 1.42 3.44 -21.86
N PHE A 258 2.30 2.82 -21.09
CA PHE A 258 3.75 2.88 -21.23
C PHE A 258 4.27 1.63 -21.93
N SER A 259 5.21 1.82 -22.84
CA SER A 259 5.89 0.74 -23.57
C SER A 259 7.39 0.99 -23.62
N VAL A 260 8.19 -0.03 -23.31
CA VAL A 260 9.66 -0.02 -23.44
C VAL A 260 10.08 -1.18 -24.33
N THR A 261 10.75 -0.90 -25.44
CA THR A 261 11.18 -1.90 -26.42
C THR A 261 12.69 -2.04 -26.39
N VAL A 262 13.16 -3.29 -26.38
CA VAL A 262 14.60 -3.61 -26.45
C VAL A 262 15.07 -3.55 -27.89
N GLU A 263 15.84 -2.52 -28.23
CA GLU A 263 16.33 -2.29 -29.59
C GLU A 263 17.65 -3.01 -29.84
N GLU A 264 18.55 -3.01 -28.86
CA GLU A 264 19.90 -3.56 -29.01
C GLU A 264 20.39 -4.16 -27.69
N MET A 265 20.90 -5.41 -27.74
CA MET A 265 21.48 -6.12 -26.59
C MET A 265 22.97 -6.38 -26.81
N ARG A 266 23.80 -5.33 -26.73
CA ARG A 266 25.27 -5.42 -26.77
C ARG A 266 25.88 -5.00 -25.42
N LYS A 267 27.16 -4.61 -25.42
CA LYS A 267 27.84 -4.07 -24.21
C LYS A 267 27.09 -2.88 -23.60
N ILE A 268 26.50 -2.04 -24.46
CA ILE A 268 25.53 -1.02 -24.08
C ILE A 268 24.19 -1.51 -24.64
N VAL A 269 23.20 -1.64 -23.76
CA VAL A 269 21.84 -1.99 -24.17
C VAL A 269 21.12 -0.71 -24.55
N THR A 270 20.42 -0.73 -25.68
CA THR A 270 19.59 0.39 -26.13
C THR A 270 18.13 -0.01 -26.02
N VAL A 271 17.33 0.83 -25.35
CA VAL A 271 15.87 0.67 -25.28
C VAL A 271 15.20 1.93 -25.82
N SER A 272 14.16 1.76 -26.62
CA SER A 272 13.23 2.84 -26.97
C SER A 272 12.02 2.77 -26.05
N TYR A 273 11.32 3.87 -25.88
CA TYR A 273 10.09 3.89 -25.10
C TYR A 273 9.12 4.94 -25.61
N GLU A 274 7.83 4.63 -25.44
CA GLU A 274 6.72 5.52 -25.71
C GLU A 274 5.66 5.42 -24.61
N SER A 275 4.94 6.50 -24.38
CA SER A 275 3.78 6.56 -23.50
C SER A 275 2.62 7.22 -24.24
N LYS A 276 1.46 6.58 -24.23
CA LYS A 276 0.26 7.01 -24.96
C LYS A 276 -0.91 7.25 -24.02
N GLN A 277 -1.65 8.33 -24.26
CA GLN A 277 -2.92 8.63 -23.61
C GLN A 277 -3.94 8.96 -24.71
N ASN A 278 -5.07 8.26 -24.76
CA ASN A 278 -6.08 8.38 -25.83
C ASN A 278 -5.46 8.28 -27.24
N ASP A 279 -4.63 7.26 -27.46
CA ASP A 279 -3.88 7.01 -28.70
C ASP A 279 -2.90 8.11 -29.14
N ARG A 280 -2.67 9.13 -28.31
CA ARG A 280 -1.68 10.19 -28.55
C ARG A 280 -0.42 9.97 -27.73
N VAL A 281 0.74 10.09 -28.36
CA VAL A 281 2.04 10.00 -27.67
C VAL A 281 2.24 11.23 -26.79
N VAL A 282 2.36 11.03 -25.48
CA VAL A 282 2.61 12.09 -24.49
C VAL A 282 4.07 12.14 -24.06
N PHE A 283 4.80 11.04 -24.19
CA PHE A 283 6.22 10.93 -23.85
C PHE A 283 6.88 9.87 -24.70
N GLU A 284 8.07 10.15 -25.24
CA GLU A 284 8.84 9.17 -26.00
C GLU A 284 10.34 9.47 -25.93
N GLY A 285 11.15 8.44 -26.10
CA GLY A 285 12.60 8.59 -26.06
C GLY A 285 13.36 7.28 -26.24
N ILE A 286 14.67 7.41 -26.04
CA ILE A 286 15.64 6.31 -26.12
C ILE A 286 16.56 6.41 -24.91
N ALA A 287 16.80 5.28 -24.24
CA ALA A 287 17.77 5.15 -23.16
C ALA A 287 18.90 4.17 -23.52
N LYS A 288 20.10 4.47 -23.02
CA LYS A 288 21.27 3.59 -23.05
C LYS A 288 21.53 3.07 -21.64
N LEU A 289 21.69 1.76 -21.53
CA LEU A 289 21.89 1.05 -20.27
C LEU A 289 23.26 0.37 -20.26
N PHE A 290 23.90 0.37 -19.10
CA PHE A 290 25.19 -0.26 -18.88
C PHE A 290 25.13 -1.19 -17.67
N ALA A 291 25.60 -2.42 -17.81
CA ALA A 291 25.66 -3.36 -16.68
C ALA A 291 26.75 -2.91 -15.68
N VAL A 292 26.38 -2.74 -14.42
CA VAL A 292 27.35 -2.57 -13.34
C VAL A 292 28.11 -3.89 -13.19
N ARG A 293 29.44 -3.86 -13.35
CA ARG A 293 30.26 -5.06 -13.14
C ARG A 293 30.02 -5.56 -11.71
N LYS A 294 29.68 -6.85 -11.58
CA LYS A 294 29.81 -7.55 -10.31
C LYS A 294 31.28 -7.68 -9.93
#